data_AF-A0A917SBP4-F1
#
_entry.id   AF-A0A917SBP4-F1
#
_cell.length_a   1.000
_cell.length_b   1.000
_cell.length_c   1.000
_cell.angle_alpha   90.00
_cell.angle_beta   90.00
_cell.angle_gamma   90.00
#
_symmetry.space_group_name_H-M   'P 1'
#
loop_
_entity.id
_entity.type
_entity.pdbx_description
1 polymer ?
#
loop_
_entity_poly.entity_id
_entity_poly.type
_entity_poly.pdbx_seq_one_letter_code
_entity_poly.pdbx_strand_id
1 'polypeptide(L)' 'MARTTQRPVVRLRSTAKTGTTYLTRKNRRNDPDRLVLRKYDPKAGRHVEFREDR' A
#
# COMPACT_ATOMS: atom_id res chain seq x y z
N MET A 1 21.27 -8.68 -6.47
CA MET A 1 19.83 -8.89 -6.21
C MET A 1 19.02 -8.27 -7.36
N ALA A 2 18.44 -9.07 -8.24
CA ALA A 2 17.66 -8.56 -9.36
C ALA A 2 16.42 -7.80 -8.83
N ARG A 3 16.30 -6.49 -9.13
CA ARG A 3 15.05 -5.76 -8.88
C ARG A 3 14.00 -6.35 -9.82
N THR A 4 13.06 -7.12 -9.30
CA THR A 4 11.92 -7.60 -10.08
C THR A 4 11.11 -6.40 -10.55
N THR A 5 11.32 -6.00 -11.81
CA THR A 5 10.65 -4.87 -12.47
C THR A 5 9.15 -5.12 -12.65
N GLN A 6 8.76 -6.39 -12.80
CA GLN A 6 7.38 -6.79 -13.07
C GLN A 6 6.44 -6.69 -11.85
N ARG A 7 6.97 -6.87 -10.64
CA ARG A 7 6.23 -6.79 -9.36
C ARG A 7 6.87 -5.77 -8.43
N PRO A 8 6.74 -4.46 -8.73
CA PRO A 8 7.32 -3.42 -7.90
C PRO A 8 6.76 -3.45 -6.47
N VAL A 9 7.62 -3.08 -5.53
CA VAL A 9 7.20 -2.76 -4.16
C VAL A 9 6.53 -1.38 -4.18
N VAL A 10 5.33 -1.30 -3.65
CA VAL A 10 4.54 -0.08 -3.52
C VAL A 10 4.28 0.22 -2.04
N ARG A 11 4.22 1.50 -1.71
CA ARG A 11 3.89 1.99 -0.36
C ARG A 11 2.41 2.26 -0.28
N LEU A 12 1.79 1.79 0.80
CA LEU A 12 0.39 2.04 1.13
C LEU A 12 0.36 2.92 2.37
N ARG A 13 -0.28 4.08 2.28
CA ARG A 13 -0.37 5.05 3.37
C ARG A 13 -1.77 5.10 3.95
N SER A 14 -1.86 5.12 5.27
CA SER A 14 -3.13 5.23 6.00
C SER A 14 -3.84 6.54 5.66
N THR A 15 -5.13 6.45 5.34
CA THR A 15 -6.03 7.60 5.20
C THR A 15 -6.31 8.32 6.51
N ALA A 16 -6.07 7.66 7.66
CA ALA A 16 -6.21 8.27 8.97
C ALA A 16 -5.08 9.26 9.35
N LYS A 17 -4.15 9.54 8.41
CA LYS A 17 -3.03 10.51 8.57
C LYS A 17 -2.14 10.25 9.80
N THR A 18 -2.09 9.01 10.28
CA THR A 18 -1.28 8.58 11.43
C THR A 18 0.22 8.39 11.11
N GLY A 19 0.57 8.41 9.82
CA GLY A 19 1.91 8.10 9.32
C GLY A 19 2.21 6.60 9.21
N THR A 20 1.26 5.73 9.54
CA THR A 20 1.40 4.28 9.34
C THR A 20 1.48 3.98 7.84
N THR A 21 2.49 3.21 7.46
CA THR A 21 2.67 2.75 6.08
C THR A 21 2.91 1.25 6.02
N TYR A 22 2.41 0.63 4.95
CA TYR A 22 2.69 -0.75 4.62
C TYR A 22 3.42 -0.83 3.29
N LEU A 23 4.27 -1.84 3.15
CA LEU A 23 4.92 -2.19 1.89
C LEU A 23 4.25 -3.45 1.35
N THR A 24 3.87 -3.42 0.07
CA THR A 24 3.38 -4.61 -0.63
C THR A 24 3.99 -4.70 -2.01
N ARG A 25 3.99 -5.90 -2.59
CA ARG A 25 4.33 -6.10 -4.00
C ARG A 25 3.06 -6.09 -4.81
N LYS A 26 3.04 -5.29 -5.88
CA LYS A 26 1.89 -5.16 -6.77
C LYS A 26 2.27 -5.64 -8.17
N ASN A 27 1.36 -6.35 -8.84
CA ASN A 27 1.53 -6.67 -10.26
C ASN A 27 0.89 -5.58 -11.12
N ARG A 28 1.70 -4.68 -11.69
CA ARG A 28 1.21 -3.55 -12.51
C ARG A 28 0.51 -3.97 -13.81
N ARG A 29 0.68 -5.21 -14.25
CA ARG A 29 0.00 -5.73 -15.46
C ARG A 29 -1.47 -6.04 -15.19
N ASN A 30 -1.78 -6.56 -14.00
CA ASN A 30 -3.15 -6.93 -13.64
C ASN A 30 -3.88 -5.76 -12.98
N ASP A 31 -3.16 -5.00 -12.15
CA ASP A 31 -3.70 -3.86 -11.42
C ASP A 31 -2.95 -2.59 -11.87
N PRO A 32 -3.37 -1.91 -12.94
CA PRO A 32 -2.72 -0.68 -13.37
C PRO A 32 -2.98 0.47 -12.38
N ASP A 33 -4.21 0.57 -11.85
CA ASP A 33 -4.68 1.68 -11.01
C ASP A 33 -4.18 1.63 -9.56
N ARG A 34 -4.18 2.78 -8.87
CA ARG A 34 -3.70 2.90 -7.48
C ARG A 34 -4.42 1.90 -6.55
N LEU A 35 -3.65 1.13 -5.79
CA LEU A 35 -4.23 0.20 -4.81
C LEU A 35 -4.92 0.95 -3.67
N VAL A 36 -6.14 0.51 -3.35
CA VAL A 36 -6.87 0.88 -2.14
C VAL A 36 -7.19 -0.40 -1.38
N LEU A 37 -6.68 -0.51 -0.16
CA LEU A 37 -6.85 -1.71 0.67
C LEU A 37 -7.29 -1.31 2.07
N ARG A 38 -8.27 -2.01 2.64
CA ARG A 38 -8.59 -1.86 4.06
C ARG A 38 -7.58 -2.65 4.89
N LYS A 39 -6.85 -1.96 5.76
CA LYS A 39 -5.88 -2.56 6.68
C LYS A 39 -6.02 -1.96 8.07
N TYR A 40 -5.62 -2.71 9.08
CA TYR A 40 -5.54 -2.22 10.44
C TYR A 40 -4.51 -1.11 10.54
N ASP A 41 -4.87 0.01 11.18
CA ASP A 41 -3.92 1.04 11.56
C ASP A 41 -3.73 1.00 13.07
N PRO A 42 -2.55 0.59 13.57
CA PRO A 42 -2.30 0.44 15.01
C PRO A 42 -2.39 1.77 15.77
N LYS A 43 -2.15 2.90 15.10
CA LYS A 43 -2.27 4.23 15.73
C LYS A 43 -3.71 4.73 15.77
N ALA A 44 -4.53 4.36 14.79
CA ALA A 44 -5.96 4.70 14.78
C ALA A 44 -6.82 3.66 15.54
N GLY A 45 -6.26 2.49 15.89
CA GLY A 45 -6.95 1.42 16.60
C GLY A 45 -8.06 0.73 15.79
N ARG A 46 -8.09 0.91 14.46
CA ARG A 46 -9.17 0.40 13.61
C ARG A 46 -8.72 0.11 12.19
N HIS A 47 -9.55 -0.65 11.45
CA HIS A 47 -9.34 -0.89 10.03
C HIS A 47 -9.77 0.32 9.20
N VAL A 48 -8.80 0.96 8.58
CA VAL A 48 -8.99 2.13 7.71
C VAL A 48 -8.55 1.81 6.29
N GLU A 49 -8.92 2.68 5.35
CA GLU A 49 -8.39 2.58 3.99
C GLU A 49 -6.91 2.98 3.97
N PHE A 50 -6.12 2.22 3.25
CA PHE A 50 -4.74 2.55 2.90
C PHE A 50 -4.67 2.70 1.37
N ARG A 51 -4.03 3.78 0.92
CA ARG A 51 -3.91 4.12 -0.50
C ARG A 51 -2.46 4.10 -0.96
N GLU A 52 -2.22 3.69 -2.20
CA GLU A 52 -0.89 3.73 -2.81
C GLU A 52 -0.31 5.15 -2.83
N ASP A 53 0.81 5.33 -2.13
CA ASP A 53 1.58 6.59 -2.04
C ASP A 53 2.69 6.52 -3.10
N ARG A 54 2.32 6.85 -4.34
CA ARG A 54 3.23 7.01 -5.48
C ARG A 54 2.69 8.00 -6.51
#